data_AF-A0A497YAU0-F1
#
_entry.id   AF-A0A497YAU0-F1
#
_cell.length_a   1.000
_cell.length_b   1.000
_cell.length_c   1.000
_cell.angle_alpha   90.00
_cell.angle_beta   90.00
_cell.angle_gamma   90.00
#
_symmetry.space_group_name_H-M   'P 1'
#
loop_
_entity.id
_entity.type
_entity.pdbx_description
1 polymer ?
#
loop_
_entity_poly.entity_id
_entity_poly.type
_entity_poly.pdbx_seq_one_letter_code
_entity_poly.pdbx_strand_id
1 'polypeptide(L)'
;MKKIIFVLLLAACGFSGYGQTYKPITSKDKTYLGTLKGVSYTYKQGVVTLKNNGNYNLGTVSIVASSKVDSTLFGIVLFDEGVEKGETVKAEFYFTTGIGKKEHEVPLKQVDQKNLVLSFDTATRAVK
;
A
#
# COMPACT_ATOMS: atom_id res chain seq x y z
N MET A 1 51.56 15.23 6.99
CA MET A 1 50.57 14.61 6.07
C MET A 1 49.93 13.42 6.78
N LYS A 2 48.60 13.43 6.99
CA LYS A 2 47.71 12.28 7.32
C LYS A 2 46.41 12.81 7.98
N LYS A 3 45.50 13.39 7.19
CA LYS A 3 44.13 13.74 7.62
C LYS A 3 43.11 13.63 6.46
N ILE A 4 43.22 12.59 5.62
CA ILE A 4 42.35 12.44 4.43
C ILE A 4 41.81 11.01 4.33
N ILE A 5 41.25 10.45 5.41
CA ILE A 5 40.62 9.11 5.36
C ILE A 5 39.16 9.11 5.88
N PHE A 6 38.65 10.23 6.39
CA PHE A 6 37.28 10.25 6.95
C PHE A 6 36.17 10.70 5.99
N VAL A 7 36.49 11.04 4.74
CA VAL A 7 35.49 11.55 3.77
C VAL A 7 34.88 10.43 2.90
N LEU A 8 35.51 9.25 2.83
CA LEU A 8 35.04 8.15 1.98
C LEU A 8 33.86 7.34 2.57
N LEU A 9 33.57 7.46 3.88
CA LEU A 9 32.51 6.66 4.51
C LEU A 9 31.09 7.24 4.35
N LEU A 10 30.95 8.49 3.92
CA LEU A 10 29.65 9.15 3.69
C LEU A 10 29.11 8.94 2.27
N ALA A 11 29.91 8.39 1.36
CA ALA A 11 29.51 8.15 -0.03
C ALA A 11 28.63 6.90 -0.24
N ALA A 12 28.39 6.10 0.81
CA ALA A 12 27.59 4.87 0.73
C ALA A 12 26.10 5.04 1.04
N CYS A 13 25.62 6.23 1.40
CA CYS A 13 24.19 6.51 1.62
C CYS A 13 23.41 6.81 0.31
N GLY A 14 23.95 6.38 -0.83
CA GLY A 14 23.43 6.67 -2.17
C GLY A 14 22.56 5.56 -2.75
N PHE A 15 21.64 4.99 -1.96
CA PHE A 15 20.54 4.22 -2.53
C PHE A 15 19.24 4.78 -1.96
N SER A 16 18.81 5.92 -2.49
CA SER A 16 17.42 6.36 -2.44
C SER A 16 16.58 5.34 -3.22
N GLY A 17 16.30 4.20 -2.58
CA GLY A 17 15.33 3.25 -3.09
C GLY A 17 14.02 3.99 -3.35
N TYR A 18 13.43 3.79 -4.53
CA TYR A 18 12.14 4.37 -4.87
C TYR A 18 11.12 4.01 -3.80
N GLY A 19 10.72 5.00 -3.00
CA GLY A 19 9.66 4.84 -2.01
C GLY A 19 8.31 4.88 -2.71
N GLN A 20 7.48 3.87 -2.45
CA GLN A 20 6.11 3.87 -2.95
C GLN A 20 5.36 5.11 -2.44
N THR A 21 4.51 5.70 -3.28
CA THR A 21 3.67 6.84 -2.86
C THR A 21 2.42 6.33 -2.15
N TYR A 22 2.20 6.77 -0.91
CA TYR A 22 1.01 6.45 -0.12
C TYR A 22 0.19 7.73 0.07
N LYS A 23 -1.10 7.66 -0.27
CA LYS A 23 -2.03 8.75 -0.01
C LYS A 23 -2.46 8.69 1.46
N PRO A 24 -2.47 9.83 2.18
CA PRO A 24 -3.00 9.87 3.53
C PRO A 24 -4.49 9.55 3.54
N ILE A 25 -4.98 9.05 4.67
CA ILE A 25 -6.42 8.86 4.88
C ILE A 25 -7.09 10.24 4.91
N THR A 26 -7.96 10.51 3.94
CA THR A 26 -8.69 11.79 3.83
C THR A 26 -10.13 11.73 4.35
N SER A 27 -10.60 10.55 4.77
CA SER A 27 -11.95 10.39 5.33
C SER A 27 -12.12 11.22 6.59
N LYS A 28 -13.29 11.84 6.75
CA LYS A 28 -13.69 12.56 7.97
C LYS A 28 -14.50 11.68 8.94
N ASP A 29 -14.81 10.45 8.55
CA ASP A 29 -15.58 9.52 9.37
C ASP A 29 -14.76 9.08 10.60
N LYS A 30 -15.28 9.39 11.79
CA LYS A 30 -14.58 9.11 13.06
C LYS A 30 -14.42 7.60 13.31
N THR A 31 -15.39 6.79 12.89
CA THR A 31 -15.37 5.34 13.06
C THR A 31 -14.30 4.72 12.17
N TYR A 32 -14.23 5.15 10.91
CA TYR A 32 -13.22 4.73 9.95
C TYR A 32 -11.82 5.11 10.42
N LEU A 33 -11.61 6.38 10.79
CA LEU A 33 -10.33 6.86 11.33
C LEU A 33 -9.92 6.10 12.59
N GLY A 34 -10.87 5.83 13.49
CA GLY A 34 -10.62 5.03 14.69
C GLY A 34 -10.31 3.57 14.39
N THR A 35 -10.86 3.01 13.32
CA THR A 35 -10.63 1.62 12.89
C THR A 35 -9.24 1.45 12.29
N LEU A 36 -8.80 2.40 11.45
CA LEU A 36 -7.47 2.38 10.84
C LEU A 36 -6.35 2.92 11.74
N LYS A 37 -6.68 3.47 12.91
CA LYS A 37 -5.67 3.97 13.85
C LYS A 37 -4.79 2.80 14.33
N GLY A 38 -3.50 2.86 14.00
CA GLY A 38 -2.53 1.80 14.30
C GLY A 38 -2.43 0.70 13.23
N VAL A 39 -3.23 0.79 12.16
CA VAL A 39 -3.14 -0.08 10.99
C VAL A 39 -2.19 0.57 9.98
N SER A 40 -1.26 -0.21 9.45
CA SER A 40 -0.34 0.23 8.42
C SER A 40 -0.17 -0.84 7.35
N TYR A 41 0.24 -0.43 6.15
CA TYR A 41 0.58 -1.37 5.11
C TYR A 41 1.82 -0.93 4.34
N THR A 42 2.49 -1.90 3.74
CA THR A 42 3.58 -1.66 2.79
C THR A 42 3.29 -2.42 1.51
N TYR A 43 3.84 -1.93 0.41
CA TYR A 43 3.74 -2.56 -0.89
C TYR A 43 5.14 -2.89 -1.44
N LYS A 44 5.29 -4.09 -2.01
CA LYS A 44 6.48 -4.50 -2.72
C LYS A 44 6.13 -5.55 -3.77
N GLN A 45 6.45 -5.26 -5.04
CA GLN A 45 6.36 -6.22 -6.15
C GLN A 45 4.98 -6.91 -6.25
N GLY A 46 3.91 -6.12 -6.26
CA GLY A 46 2.54 -6.63 -6.35
C GLY A 46 1.95 -7.12 -5.03
N VAL A 47 2.75 -7.26 -3.97
CA VAL A 47 2.28 -7.77 -2.68
C VAL A 47 2.10 -6.64 -1.68
N VAL A 48 0.94 -6.61 -1.02
CA VAL A 48 0.71 -5.77 0.16
C VAL A 48 0.94 -6.60 1.42
N THR A 49 1.69 -6.02 2.35
CA THR A 49 1.78 -6.51 3.73
C THR A 49 0.99 -5.56 4.61
N LEU A 50 -0.14 -6.01 5.13
CA LEU A 50 -1.01 -5.25 6.03
C LEU A 50 -0.71 -5.68 7.48
N LYS A 51 -0.49 -4.69 8.35
CA LYS A 51 -0.21 -4.90 9.77
C LYS A 51 -1.25 -4.18 10.61
N ASN A 52 -1.95 -4.93 11.46
CA ASN A 52 -2.94 -4.37 12.36
C ASN A 52 -2.35 -4.21 13.77
N ASN A 53 -1.76 -3.05 14.09
CA ASN A 53 -1.44 -2.69 15.48
C ASN A 53 -2.55 -1.83 16.12
N GLY A 54 -3.75 -1.87 15.55
CA GLY A 54 -4.89 -1.11 16.04
C GLY A 54 -5.49 -1.70 17.30
N ASN A 55 -6.61 -1.11 17.72
CA ASN A 55 -7.36 -1.58 18.89
C ASN A 55 -8.48 -2.57 18.54
N TYR A 56 -8.72 -2.82 17.26
CA TYR A 56 -9.85 -3.62 16.78
C TYR A 56 -9.36 -4.72 15.85
N ASN A 57 -10.05 -5.85 15.87
CA ASN A 57 -9.98 -6.80 14.76
C ASN A 57 -10.66 -6.16 13.55
N LEU A 58 -10.05 -6.30 12.38
CA LEU A 58 -10.57 -5.78 11.12
C LEU A 58 -11.41 -6.86 10.46
N GLY A 59 -12.53 -6.47 9.84
CA GLY A 59 -13.38 -7.37 9.07
C GLY A 59 -12.93 -7.39 7.61
N THR A 60 -13.31 -6.35 6.87
CA THR A 60 -12.90 -6.16 5.49
C THR A 60 -11.98 -4.95 5.40
N VAL A 61 -10.82 -5.13 4.78
CA VAL A 61 -9.91 -4.04 4.43
C VAL A 61 -9.59 -4.12 2.95
N SER A 62 -9.76 -3.02 2.23
CA SER A 62 -9.30 -2.89 0.85
C SER A 62 -8.29 -1.76 0.73
N ILE A 63 -7.27 -2.00 -0.08
CA ILE A 63 -6.30 -0.99 -0.48
C ILE A 63 -6.34 -0.95 -2.00
N VAL A 64 -6.46 0.26 -2.52
CA VAL A 64 -6.47 0.52 -3.96
C VAL A 64 -5.17 1.15 -4.38
N ALA A 65 -4.83 0.98 -5.65
CA ALA A 65 -3.72 1.61 -6.32
C ALA A 65 -4.23 2.31 -7.59
N SER A 66 -3.79 3.53 -7.82
CA SER A 66 -3.94 4.23 -9.10
C SER A 66 -2.58 4.64 -9.64
N SER A 67 -2.45 4.92 -10.94
CA SER A 67 -1.20 5.41 -11.51
C SER A 67 -1.18 6.94 -11.64
N LYS A 68 -0.03 7.55 -11.39
CA LYS A 68 0.21 8.98 -11.66
C LYS A 68 0.23 9.32 -13.15
N VAL A 69 0.52 8.32 -13.99
CA VAL A 69 0.78 8.51 -15.44
C VAL A 69 -0.23 7.79 -16.33
N ASP A 70 -1.01 6.86 -15.76
CA ASP A 70 -2.10 6.16 -16.45
C ASP A 70 -3.38 6.28 -15.61
N SER A 71 -4.32 7.11 -16.08
CA SER A 71 -5.60 7.34 -15.39
C SER A 71 -6.56 6.17 -15.48
N THR A 72 -6.29 5.19 -16.35
CA THR A 72 -7.13 4.02 -16.57
C THR A 72 -6.68 2.80 -15.77
N LEU A 73 -5.44 2.81 -15.25
CA LEU A 73 -4.96 1.74 -14.38
C LEU A 73 -5.61 1.83 -13.00
N PHE A 74 -6.23 0.72 -12.60
CA PHE A 74 -6.77 0.51 -11.28
C PHE A 74 -6.18 -0.77 -10.69
N GLY A 75 -5.82 -0.74 -9.41
CA GLY A 75 -5.40 -1.91 -8.66
C GLY A 75 -6.19 -2.03 -7.37
N ILE A 76 -6.52 -3.24 -6.96
CA ILE A 76 -7.15 -3.52 -5.68
C ILE A 76 -6.54 -4.76 -5.02
N VAL A 77 -6.41 -4.69 -3.70
CA VAL A 77 -6.20 -5.86 -2.85
C VAL A 77 -7.27 -5.87 -1.77
N LEU A 78 -7.79 -7.06 -1.47
CA LEU A 78 -8.86 -7.29 -0.50
C LEU A 78 -8.38 -8.24 0.59
N PHE A 79 -8.63 -7.87 1.84
CA PHE A 79 -8.48 -8.70 3.03
C PHE A 79 -9.88 -8.88 3.62
N ASP A 80 -10.56 -9.97 3.30
CA ASP A 80 -11.97 -10.25 3.65
C ASP A 80 -12.13 -11.33 4.72
N GLU A 81 -11.12 -12.18 4.94
CA GLU A 81 -11.09 -13.16 6.04
C GLU A 81 -10.96 -12.54 7.44
N GLY A 82 -10.79 -11.22 7.51
CA GLY A 82 -10.49 -10.52 8.75
C GLY A 82 -8.99 -10.43 9.02
N VAL A 83 -8.61 -9.44 9.84
CA VAL A 83 -7.22 -9.28 10.30
C VAL A 83 -7.25 -9.01 11.79
N GLU A 84 -6.74 -9.95 12.57
CA GLU A 84 -6.75 -9.87 14.02
C GLU A 84 -5.82 -8.75 14.51
N LYS A 85 -6.12 -8.24 15.71
CA LYS A 85 -5.23 -7.29 16.38
C LYS A 85 -3.87 -7.95 16.65
N GLY A 86 -2.80 -7.27 16.23
CA GLY A 86 -1.41 -7.72 16.32
C GLY A 86 -0.96 -8.52 15.11
N GLU A 87 -1.87 -8.85 14.19
CA GLU A 87 -1.57 -9.70 13.04
C GLU A 87 -0.88 -8.92 11.91
N THR A 88 -0.12 -9.66 11.10
CA THR A 88 0.43 -9.20 9.84
C THR A 88 0.09 -10.20 8.74
N VAL A 89 -0.68 -9.76 7.75
CA VAL A 89 -1.14 -10.58 6.63
C VAL A 89 -0.61 -10.03 5.31
N LYS A 90 -0.59 -10.88 4.28
CA LYS A 90 -0.15 -10.52 2.94
C LYS A 90 -1.17 -10.94 1.89
N ALA A 91 -1.34 -10.11 0.88
CA ALA A 91 -2.16 -10.42 -0.28
C ALA A 91 -1.61 -9.73 -1.53
N GLU A 92 -1.92 -10.30 -2.69
CA GLU A 92 -1.49 -9.80 -3.99
C GLU A 92 -2.50 -8.79 -4.54
N PHE A 93 -1.99 -7.77 -5.21
CA PHE A 93 -2.81 -6.84 -5.97
C PHE A 93 -3.29 -7.49 -7.25
N TYR A 94 -4.58 -7.28 -7.52
CA TYR A 94 -5.18 -7.48 -8.81
C TYR A 94 -5.23 -6.14 -9.54
N PHE A 95 -4.77 -6.09 -10.80
CA PHE A 95 -4.73 -4.86 -11.60
C PHE A 95 -5.61 -4.98 -12.84
N THR A 96 -6.34 -3.91 -13.15
CA THR A 96 -7.11 -3.75 -14.37
C THR A 96 -6.79 -2.42 -15.06
N THR A 97 -7.05 -2.35 -16.36
CA THR A 97 -7.00 -1.11 -17.12
C THR A 97 -8.12 -1.05 -18.15
N GLY A 98 -8.38 0.13 -18.68
CA GLY A 98 -9.49 0.42 -19.58
C GLY A 98 -10.68 1.09 -18.88
N ILE A 99 -11.71 1.42 -19.66
CA ILE A 99 -12.88 2.16 -19.17
C ILE A 99 -14.15 1.39 -19.54
N GLY A 100 -15.00 1.14 -18.55
CA GLY A 100 -16.29 0.48 -18.73
C GLY A 100 -16.15 -0.92 -19.32
N LYS A 101 -16.84 -1.18 -20.44
CA LYS A 101 -16.85 -2.52 -21.09
C LYS A 101 -15.50 -2.96 -21.68
N LYS A 102 -14.47 -2.10 -21.67
CA LYS A 102 -13.11 -2.41 -22.14
C LYS A 102 -12.14 -2.72 -21.00
N GLU A 103 -12.63 -2.77 -19.77
CA GLU A 103 -11.81 -3.14 -18.63
C GLU A 103 -11.28 -4.57 -18.79
N HIS A 104 -9.99 -4.74 -18.59
CA HIS A 104 -9.32 -6.05 -18.64
C HIS A 104 -8.17 -6.10 -17.64
N GLU A 105 -7.83 -7.32 -17.24
CA GLU A 105 -6.72 -7.58 -16.33
C GLU A 105 -5.37 -7.18 -16.94
N VAL A 106 -4.49 -6.62 -16.12
CA VAL A 106 -3.12 -6.26 -16.48
C VAL A 106 -2.15 -7.09 -15.65
N PRO A 107 -1.29 -7.92 -16.28
CA PRO A 107 -0.26 -8.63 -15.57
C PRO A 107 0.69 -7.67 -14.84
N LEU A 108 1.11 -7.99 -13.61
CA LEU A 108 2.01 -7.18 -12.79
C LEU A 108 3.28 -6.70 -13.51
N LYS A 109 3.79 -7.50 -14.46
CA LYS A 109 4.98 -7.16 -15.27
C LYS A 109 4.78 -5.95 -16.19
N GLN A 110 3.54 -5.66 -16.56
CA GLN A 110 3.15 -4.53 -17.42
C GLN A 110 2.75 -3.30 -16.59
N VAL A 111 2.59 -3.45 -15.27
CA VAL A 111 2.26 -2.35 -14.37
C VAL A 111 3.51 -1.54 -14.06
N ASP A 112 3.45 -0.22 -14.28
CA ASP A 112 4.50 0.70 -13.81
C ASP A 112 4.36 0.95 -12.30
N GLN A 113 4.91 0.02 -11.52
CA GLN A 113 4.79 0.01 -10.07
C GLN A 113 5.37 1.27 -9.39
N LYS A 114 6.36 1.92 -10.03
CA LYS A 114 7.00 3.13 -9.48
C LYS A 114 6.06 4.33 -9.44
N ASN A 115 5.09 4.35 -10.34
CA ASN A 115 4.11 5.43 -10.46
C ASN A 115 2.78 5.13 -9.75
N LEU A 116 2.69 4.03 -9.00
CA LEU A 116 1.49 3.73 -8.22
C LEU A 116 1.34 4.69 -7.02
N VAL A 117 0.10 5.04 -6.74
CA VAL A 117 -0.35 5.76 -5.55
C VAL A 117 -1.33 4.85 -4.84
N LEU A 118 -0.97 4.42 -3.62
CA LEU A 118 -1.80 3.52 -2.85
C LEU A 118 -2.61 4.28 -1.82
N SER A 119 -3.83 3.83 -1.56
CA SER A 119 -4.68 4.36 -0.49
C SER A 119 -5.54 3.26 0.11
N PHE A 120 -5.82 3.37 1.40
CA PHE A 120 -6.97 2.65 1.94
C PHE A 120 -8.23 3.11 1.22
N ASP A 121 -9.05 2.15 0.86
CA ASP A 121 -10.37 2.38 0.27
C ASP A 121 -11.43 2.06 1.32
N THR A 122 -11.54 0.80 1.72
CA THR A 122 -12.50 0.32 2.72
C THR A 122 -11.78 -0.26 3.94
N ALA A 123 -12.38 -0.06 5.12
CA ALA A 123 -11.93 -0.67 6.37
C ALA A 123 -13.11 -0.79 7.33
N THR A 124 -13.44 -2.02 7.72
CA THR A 124 -14.51 -2.31 8.69
C THR A 124 -13.93 -3.04 9.90
N ARG A 125 -14.66 -2.99 11.01
CA ARG A 125 -14.34 -3.81 12.19
C ARG A 125 -14.97 -5.18 12.00
N ALA A 126 -14.30 -6.22 12.48
CA ALA A 126 -14.90 -7.54 12.54
C ALA A 126 -16.13 -7.47 13.47
N VAL A 127 -17.27 -7.97 13.00
CA VAL A 127 -18.46 -8.14 13.82
C VAL A 127 -18.29 -9.49 14.51
N LYS A 128 -18.27 -9.47 15.85
CA LYS A 128 -18.27 -10.69 16.66
C LYS A 128 -19.62 -11.40 16.57
#